data_AF-A0A0H2RC55-F1
#
_entry.id   AF-A0A0H2RC55-F1
#
_cell.length_a   1.000
_cell.length_b   1.000
_cell.length_c   1.000
_cell.angle_alpha   90.00
_cell.angle_beta   90.00
_cell.angle_gamma   90.00
#
_symmetry.space_group_name_H-M   'P 1'
#
loop_
_entity.id
_entity.type
_entity.pdbx_description
1 polymer ?
#
loop_
_entity_poly.entity_id
_entity_poly.type
_entity_poly.pdbx_seq_one_letter_code
_entity_poly.pdbx_strand_id
1 'polypeptide(L)'
;MVDSEKKRDRTRYIMMTWPRDPKGEPLDEMPDGKMTSNGLPLWGATLYDFYFISRFPDTRNLMTALSGSKIARWMRQKNELYAMDYLDQAENDEPEPKVMQPYYIGEFIELIEKQISSCLLPPSEYPGRWPLRPFSTPTCHLQERIPFEKLPKRLIVHDP
;
A
#
# COMPACT_ATOMS: atom_id res chain seq x y z
N MET A 1 -45.34 -7.32 3.69
CA MET A 1 -44.43 -7.48 2.53
C MET A 1 -43.73 -6.16 2.31
N VAL A 2 -42.50 -6.03 2.82
CA VAL A 2 -41.53 -5.02 2.40
C VAL A 2 -40.19 -5.73 2.47
N ASP A 3 -39.63 -6.04 1.30
CA ASP A 3 -38.31 -6.64 1.14
C ASP A 3 -37.27 -5.72 1.79
N SER A 4 -36.70 -6.16 2.93
CA SER A 4 -35.53 -5.50 3.49
C SER A 4 -34.31 -5.95 2.70
N GLU A 5 -33.75 -4.98 1.97
CA GLU A 5 -32.53 -5.02 1.18
C GLU A 5 -31.50 -6.05 1.68
N LYS A 6 -31.22 -7.07 0.87
CA LYS A 6 -30.00 -7.89 1.00
C LYS A 6 -28.78 -6.97 0.91
N LYS A 7 -28.24 -6.56 2.05
CA LYS A 7 -26.90 -5.97 2.13
C LYS A 7 -25.93 -6.95 1.46
N ARG A 8 -25.25 -6.48 0.41
CA ARG A 8 -24.21 -7.24 -0.26
C ARG A 8 -23.18 -7.70 0.76
N ASP A 9 -22.89 -8.98 0.78
CA ASP A 9 -21.85 -9.57 1.60
C ASP A 9 -20.48 -9.05 1.09
N ARG A 10 -19.97 -7.98 1.70
CA ARG A 10 -18.63 -7.45 1.43
C ARG A 10 -17.67 -8.05 2.44
N THR A 11 -17.34 -9.33 2.28
CA THR A 11 -16.26 -9.98 3.01
C THR A 11 -14.91 -9.52 2.47
N ARG A 12 -14.40 -8.43 3.04
CA ARG A 12 -12.98 -8.21 3.36
C ARG A 12 -12.91 -7.06 4.35
N TYR A 13 -13.16 -7.39 5.62
CA TYR A 13 -12.79 -6.53 6.73
C TYR A 13 -11.46 -7.07 7.25
N ILE A 14 -10.36 -6.61 6.64
CA ILE A 14 -9.02 -6.96 7.10
C ILE A 14 -8.48 -5.69 7.74
N MET A 15 -8.85 -5.49 9.00
CA MET A 15 -8.26 -4.48 9.85
C MET A 15 -7.58 -5.25 10.96
N MET A 16 -6.26 -5.39 10.84
CA MET A 16 -5.45 -6.04 11.86
C MET A 16 -5.29 -5.07 13.03
N THR A 17 -5.60 -5.52 14.24
CA THR A 17 -5.33 -4.73 15.46
C THR A 17 -4.02 -5.21 16.06
N TRP A 18 -3.11 -4.27 16.35
CA TRP A 18 -1.88 -4.58 17.05
C TRP A 18 -2.16 -4.77 18.55
N PRO A 19 -1.87 -5.95 19.14
CA PRO A 19 -2.09 -6.18 20.57
C PRO A 19 -1.16 -5.33 21.43
N ARG A 20 -1.71 -4.67 22.45
CA ARG A 20 -0.97 -3.87 23.43
C ARG A 20 -0.88 -4.60 24.77
N ASP A 21 0.19 -4.35 25.51
CA ASP A 21 0.23 -4.72 26.93
C ASP A 21 -0.86 -3.92 27.68
N PRO A 22 -1.80 -4.56 28.40
CA PRO A 22 -2.80 -3.87 29.19
C PRO A 22 -2.23 -2.90 30.25
N LYS A 23 -0.96 -3.06 30.63
CA LYS A 23 -0.23 -2.18 31.55
C LYS A 23 0.80 -1.30 30.85
N GLY A 24 0.82 -1.30 29.51
CA GLY A 24 1.75 -0.54 28.70
C GLY A 24 1.58 0.98 28.87
N GLU A 25 2.55 1.72 28.35
CA GLU A 25 2.48 3.18 28.36
C GLU A 25 1.57 3.69 27.24
N PRO A 26 0.94 4.87 27.41
CA PRO A 26 0.28 5.56 26.31
C PRO A 26 1.25 5.84 25.15
N LEU A 27 0.75 5.75 23.90
CA LEU A 27 1.53 6.13 22.72
C LEU A 27 1.85 7.63 22.76
N ASP A 28 3.14 7.93 22.80
CA ASP A 28 3.73 9.26 22.73
C ASP A 28 4.35 9.48 21.33
N GLU A 29 5.40 10.32 21.25
CA GLU A 29 6.11 10.58 20.00
C GLU A 29 6.75 9.28 19.48
N MET A 30 6.32 8.87 18.28
CA MET A 30 6.76 7.61 17.70
C MET A 30 7.96 7.81 16.77
N PRO A 31 8.98 6.93 16.82
CA PRO A 31 10.10 6.95 15.90
C PRO A 31 9.62 6.78 14.46
N ASP A 32 10.46 7.12 13.49
CA ASP A 32 10.13 6.85 12.09
C ASP A 32 10.07 5.35 11.79
N GLY A 33 9.14 4.95 10.93
CA GLY A 33 9.03 3.60 10.38
C GLY A 33 9.87 3.46 9.10
N LYS A 34 9.57 2.45 8.29
CA LYS A 34 10.08 2.39 6.92
C LYS A 34 9.50 3.54 6.10
N MET A 35 10.30 4.10 5.20
CA MET A 35 9.96 5.31 4.45
C MET A 35 9.41 4.98 3.08
N THR A 36 8.35 5.68 2.68
CA THR A 36 7.92 5.72 1.28
C THR A 36 8.92 6.52 0.44
N SER A 37 8.84 6.40 -0.90
CA SER A 37 9.73 7.14 -1.82
C SER A 37 9.58 8.67 -1.76
N ASN A 38 8.49 9.18 -1.16
CA ASN A 38 8.28 10.60 -0.91
C ASN A 38 8.62 11.03 0.54
N GLY A 39 9.27 10.17 1.32
CA GLY A 39 9.78 10.49 2.67
C GLY A 39 8.73 10.45 3.78
N LEU A 40 7.57 9.83 3.56
CA LEU A 40 6.59 9.60 4.63
C LEU A 40 6.98 8.32 5.40
N PRO A 41 6.99 8.35 6.75
CA PRO A 41 7.37 7.20 7.58
C PRO A 41 6.26 6.15 7.74
N LEU A 42 5.41 6.02 6.73
CA LEU A 42 4.23 5.15 6.69
C LEU A 42 4.30 4.28 5.44
N TRP A 43 5.23 3.32 5.45
CA TRP A 43 5.38 2.33 4.40
C TRP A 43 5.04 0.92 4.90
N GLY A 44 4.51 0.10 4.00
CA GLY A 44 4.25 -1.32 4.15
C GLY A 44 4.17 -1.96 2.75
N ALA A 45 4.57 -3.21 2.60
CA ALA A 45 4.60 -3.90 1.31
C ALA A 45 3.21 -4.38 0.87
N THR A 46 2.35 -4.68 1.84
CA THR A 46 0.99 -5.16 1.67
C THR A 46 0.04 -4.40 2.59
N LEU A 47 -1.27 -4.56 2.38
CA LEU A 47 -2.29 -4.01 3.28
C LEU A 47 -2.25 -4.65 4.68
N TYR A 48 -1.61 -5.80 4.85
CA TYR A 48 -1.49 -6.49 6.14
C TYR A 48 -0.39 -5.92 7.03
N ASP A 49 0.48 -5.07 6.48
CA ASP A 49 1.56 -4.41 7.22
C ASP A 49 1.06 -3.13 7.92
N PHE A 50 -0.23 -2.82 7.81
CA PHE A 50 -0.88 -1.70 8.49
C PHE A 50 -1.82 -2.20 9.57
N TYR A 51 -1.72 -1.60 10.74
CA TYR A 51 -2.44 -2.02 11.93
C TYR A 51 -3.18 -0.85 12.57
N PHE A 52 -4.34 -1.14 13.15
CA PHE A 52 -4.92 -0.27 14.16
C PHE A 52 -4.30 -0.56 15.50
N ILE A 53 -3.93 0.50 16.22
CA ILE A 53 -3.34 0.38 17.54
C ILE A 53 -4.06 1.32 18.51
N SER A 54 -4.37 0.82 19.70
CA SER A 54 -4.93 1.63 20.79
C SER A 54 -3.86 2.59 21.32
N ARG A 55 -4.18 3.89 21.36
CA ARG A 55 -3.28 4.92 21.88
C ARG A 55 -3.06 4.79 23.38
N PHE A 56 -4.07 4.37 24.11
CA PHE A 56 -3.98 4.02 25.52
C PHE A 56 -4.41 2.56 25.68
N PRO A 57 -3.70 1.72 26.45
CA PRO A 57 -4.08 0.32 26.61
C PRO A 57 -5.48 0.10 27.21
N ASP A 58 -5.91 1.01 28.07
CA ASP A 58 -7.21 0.97 28.76
C ASP A 58 -8.37 1.48 27.90
N THR A 59 -8.08 2.30 26.87
CA THR A 59 -9.09 3.03 26.10
C THR A 59 -9.19 2.47 24.68
N ARG A 60 -10.13 1.55 24.47
CA ARG A 60 -10.34 0.89 23.16
C ARG A 60 -10.83 1.80 22.05
N ASN A 61 -11.43 2.94 22.37
CA ASN A 61 -12.08 3.82 21.39
C ASN A 61 -11.11 4.79 20.70
N LEU A 62 -9.90 4.99 21.23
CA LEU A 62 -8.90 5.87 20.64
C LEU A 62 -7.85 5.04 19.89
N MET A 63 -8.16 4.73 18.63
CA MET A 63 -7.27 3.97 17.76
C MET A 63 -6.56 4.86 16.73
N THR A 64 -5.37 4.46 16.31
CA THR A 64 -4.61 5.09 15.22
C THR A 64 -4.15 4.01 14.25
N ALA A 65 -4.16 4.30 12.95
CA ALA A 65 -3.64 3.40 11.93
C ALA A 65 -2.17 3.73 11.64
N LEU A 66 -1.28 2.75 11.74
CA LEU A 66 0.18 2.90 11.54
C LEU A 66 0.76 1.67 10.84
N SER A 67 1.97 1.80 10.29
CA SER A 67 2.71 0.65 9.76
C SER A 67 3.32 -0.21 10.86
N GLY A 68 3.45 -1.51 10.60
CA GLY A 68 4.08 -2.49 11.48
C GLY A 68 5.49 -2.08 11.86
N SER A 69 6.33 -1.72 10.88
CA SER A 69 7.69 -1.23 11.13
C SER A 69 7.78 -0.03 12.09
N LYS A 70 6.81 0.90 12.07
CA LYS A 70 6.77 2.06 12.98
C LYS A 70 6.35 1.64 14.40
N ILE A 71 5.35 0.76 14.50
CA ILE A 71 4.88 0.23 15.78
C ILE A 71 5.98 -0.60 16.44
N ALA A 72 6.60 -1.52 15.71
CA ALA A 72 7.61 -2.43 16.24
C ALA A 72 8.80 -1.69 16.86
N ARG A 73 9.31 -0.66 16.17
CA ARG A 73 10.39 0.19 16.69
C ARG A 73 10.00 0.87 18.01
N TRP A 74 8.80 1.42 18.10
CA TRP A 74 8.32 2.07 19.34
C TRP A 74 8.21 1.05 20.48
N MET A 75 7.63 -0.12 20.22
CA MET A 75 7.49 -1.19 21.22
C MET A 75 8.84 -1.65 21.77
N ARG A 76 9.84 -1.85 20.89
CA ARG A 76 11.21 -2.18 21.30
C ARG A 76 11.82 -1.08 22.17
N GLN A 77 11.66 0.20 21.80
CA GLN A 77 12.17 1.33 22.58
C GLN A 77 11.56 1.39 23.99
N LYS A 78 10.28 1.05 24.13
CA LYS A 78 9.57 1.00 25.42
C LYS A 78 9.69 -0.35 26.13
N ASN A 79 10.41 -1.31 25.55
CA ASN A 79 10.52 -2.69 26.03
C ASN A 79 9.15 -3.38 26.20
N GLU A 80 8.16 -3.03 25.38
CA GLU A 80 6.83 -3.63 25.34
C GLU A 80 6.84 -4.84 24.40
N LEU A 81 7.15 -6.03 24.95
CA LEU A 81 7.33 -7.26 24.18
C LEU A 81 6.09 -8.19 24.19
N TYR A 82 4.91 -7.62 24.47
CA TYR A 82 3.67 -8.38 24.64
C TYR A 82 3.23 -9.15 23.38
N ALA A 83 3.47 -8.57 22.20
CA ALA A 83 3.11 -9.14 20.91
C ALA A 83 4.37 -9.47 20.08
N MET A 84 5.23 -10.36 20.60
CA MET A 84 6.50 -10.70 19.95
C MET A 84 6.35 -11.24 18.53
N ASP A 85 5.32 -12.03 18.27
CA ASP A 85 4.99 -12.54 16.93
C ASP A 85 4.76 -11.40 15.92
N TYR A 86 4.05 -10.35 16.32
CA TYR A 86 3.84 -9.16 15.49
C TYR A 86 5.12 -8.36 15.30
N LEU A 87 5.96 -8.26 16.34
CA LEU A 87 7.27 -7.61 16.26
C LEU A 87 8.16 -8.32 15.24
N ASP A 88 8.27 -9.63 15.34
CA ASP A 88 9.11 -10.43 14.47
C ASP A 88 8.61 -10.39 13.02
N GLN A 89 7.29 -10.43 12.80
CA GLN A 89 6.71 -10.27 11.47
C GLN A 89 7.02 -8.89 10.86
N ALA A 90 6.81 -7.80 11.63
CA ALA A 90 7.06 -6.44 11.14
C ALA A 90 8.55 -6.15 10.89
N GLU A 91 9.45 -6.74 11.68
CA GLU A 91 10.90 -6.54 11.56
C GLU A 91 11.51 -7.42 10.45
N ASN A 92 11.11 -8.69 10.35
CA ASN A 92 11.78 -9.67 9.51
C ASN A 92 11.04 -9.97 8.19
N ASP A 93 9.70 -9.98 8.21
CA ASP A 93 8.90 -10.39 7.04
C ASP A 93 8.50 -9.20 6.16
N GLU A 94 8.28 -8.02 6.76
CA GLU A 94 8.04 -6.77 6.01
C GLU A 94 9.32 -6.46 5.19
N PRO A 95 9.28 -6.44 3.84
CA PRO A 95 10.49 -6.18 3.05
C PRO A 95 10.94 -4.71 3.17
N GLU A 96 12.06 -4.35 2.54
CA GLU A 96 12.45 -2.94 2.42
C GLU A 96 11.73 -2.27 1.23
N PRO A 97 11.40 -0.96 1.32
CA PRO A 97 10.87 -0.20 0.20
C PRO A 97 11.85 -0.23 -0.99
N LYS A 98 11.34 -0.60 -2.17
CA LYS A 98 12.12 -0.65 -3.40
C LYS A 98 11.66 0.44 -4.36
N VAL A 99 12.62 1.10 -4.99
CA VAL A 99 12.34 2.01 -6.09
C VAL A 99 12.00 1.20 -7.33
N MET A 100 10.78 1.39 -7.84
CA MET A 100 10.33 0.78 -9.10
C MET A 100 10.82 1.65 -10.26
N GLN A 101 11.72 1.10 -11.07
CA GLN A 101 12.17 1.78 -12.29
C GLN A 101 11.04 1.80 -13.33
N PRO A 102 11.00 2.82 -14.21
CA PRO A 102 10.07 2.81 -15.32
C PRO A 102 10.28 1.56 -16.18
N TYR A 103 9.17 1.03 -16.67
CA TYR A 103 9.20 -0.01 -17.69
C TYR A 103 9.85 0.55 -18.95
N TYR A 104 10.69 -0.27 -19.59
CA TYR A 104 11.17 0.05 -20.91
C TYR A 104 9.99 0.07 -21.89
N ILE A 105 9.79 1.19 -22.58
CA ILE A 105 8.59 1.41 -23.40
C ILE A 105 8.48 0.40 -24.54
N GLY A 106 9.60 -0.05 -25.12
CA GLY A 106 9.59 -1.05 -26.20
C GLY A 106 9.07 -2.41 -25.72
N GLU A 107 9.54 -2.88 -24.56
CA GLU A 107 9.07 -4.12 -23.93
C GLU A 107 7.58 -4.01 -23.56
N PHE A 108 7.14 -2.84 -23.10
CA PHE A 108 5.74 -2.60 -22.80
C PHE A 108 4.86 -2.69 -24.05
N ILE A 109 5.30 -2.09 -25.17
CA ILE A 109 4.59 -2.18 -26.45
C ILE A 109 4.50 -3.63 -26.91
N GLU A 110 5.61 -4.36 -26.93
CA GLU A 110 5.64 -5.78 -27.32
C GLU A 110 4.71 -6.65 -26.45
N LEU A 111 4.69 -6.41 -25.14
CA LEU A 111 3.80 -7.10 -24.22
C LEU A 111 2.32 -6.84 -24.54
N ILE A 112 1.96 -5.58 -24.75
CA ILE A 112 0.58 -5.18 -25.08
C ILE A 112 0.16 -5.74 -26.43
N GLU A 113 1.02 -5.69 -27.45
CA GLU A 113 0.76 -6.26 -28.78
C GLU A 113 0.56 -7.77 -28.71
N LYS A 114 1.43 -8.49 -27.99
CA LYS A 114 1.28 -9.93 -27.74
C LYS A 114 -0.01 -10.23 -27.00
N GLN A 115 -0.37 -9.41 -26.02
CA GLN A 115 -1.59 -9.58 -25.24
C GLN A 115 -2.84 -9.37 -26.08
N ILE A 116 -2.89 -8.31 -26.89
CA ILE A 116 -3.96 -8.06 -27.88
C ILE A 116 -4.06 -9.23 -28.85
N SER A 117 -2.93 -9.73 -29.36
CA SER A 117 -2.90 -10.90 -30.24
C SER A 117 -3.40 -12.18 -29.54
N SER A 118 -3.17 -12.31 -28.23
CA SER A 118 -3.59 -13.47 -27.42
C SER A 118 -5.00 -13.38 -26.83
N CYS A 119 -5.65 -12.21 -26.87
CA CYS A 119 -7.01 -12.05 -26.36
C CYS A 119 -8.00 -12.82 -27.27
N LEU A 120 -8.35 -14.02 -26.83
CA LEU A 120 -9.10 -15.07 -27.54
C LEU A 120 -10.58 -14.76 -27.89
N LEU A 121 -11.05 -13.53 -27.77
CA LEU A 121 -12.43 -13.20 -28.14
C LEU A 121 -12.46 -12.47 -29.48
N PRO A 122 -13.28 -12.92 -30.45
CA PRO A 122 -13.51 -12.14 -31.66
C PRO A 122 -14.14 -10.79 -31.27
N PRO A 123 -13.83 -9.70 -32.01
CA PRO A 123 -14.34 -8.35 -31.73
C PRO A 123 -15.87 -8.26 -31.48
N SER A 124 -16.64 -9.20 -32.02
CA SER A 124 -18.10 -9.32 -31.88
C SER A 124 -18.59 -9.71 -30.48
N GLU A 125 -17.73 -10.26 -29.62
CA GLU A 125 -18.09 -10.75 -28.28
C GLU A 125 -17.71 -9.78 -27.16
N TYR A 126 -17.09 -8.63 -27.48
CA TYR A 126 -16.74 -7.65 -26.47
C TYR A 126 -17.98 -6.86 -26.01
N PRO A 127 -18.26 -6.78 -24.70
CA PRO A 127 -19.19 -5.78 -24.19
C PRO A 127 -18.62 -4.41 -24.55
N GLY A 128 -19.39 -3.63 -25.33
CA GLY A 128 -18.93 -2.40 -25.93
C GLY A 128 -18.21 -1.49 -24.93
N ARG A 129 -16.95 -1.15 -25.28
CA ARG A 129 -16.02 -0.12 -24.74
C ARG A 129 -14.67 -0.62 -24.21
N TRP A 130 -14.37 -1.92 -24.15
CA TRP A 130 -13.04 -2.36 -23.67
C TRP A 130 -12.40 -3.46 -24.54
N PRO A 131 -11.30 -3.18 -25.25
CA PRO A 131 -10.58 -4.17 -26.07
C PRO A 131 -9.68 -5.12 -25.24
N LEU A 132 -9.61 -4.95 -23.92
CA LEU A 132 -8.76 -5.74 -23.03
C LEU A 132 -9.57 -6.28 -21.84
N ARG A 133 -9.23 -7.48 -21.37
CA ARG A 133 -9.76 -8.02 -20.12
C ARG A 133 -9.34 -7.08 -18.97
N PRO A 134 -10.25 -6.62 -18.09
CA PRO A 134 -9.89 -5.79 -16.95
C PRO A 134 -8.80 -6.44 -16.08
N PHE A 135 -7.82 -5.65 -15.62
CA PHE A 135 -6.69 -6.09 -14.78
C PHE A 135 -5.81 -7.20 -15.39
N SER A 136 -5.85 -7.40 -16.71
CA SER A 136 -5.02 -8.41 -17.38
C SER A 136 -3.65 -7.87 -17.80
N THR A 137 -3.46 -6.56 -17.86
CA THR A 137 -2.18 -5.92 -18.16
C THR A 137 -1.44 -5.61 -16.85
N PRO A 138 -0.11 -5.86 -16.77
CA PRO A 138 0.65 -5.46 -15.60
C PRO A 138 0.61 -3.94 -15.45
N THR A 139 0.55 -3.47 -14.19
CA THR A 139 0.62 -2.05 -13.85
C THR A 139 2.05 -1.57 -14.12
N CYS A 140 2.30 -1.09 -15.33
CA CYS A 140 3.62 -0.64 -15.74
C CYS A 140 3.81 0.83 -15.37
N HIS A 141 4.87 1.12 -14.64
CA HIS A 141 5.26 2.48 -14.31
C HIS A 141 5.94 3.09 -15.56
N LEU A 142 5.36 4.11 -16.20
CA LEU A 142 5.87 4.66 -17.47
C LEU A 142 6.69 5.94 -17.32
N GLN A 143 6.78 6.49 -16.11
CA GLN A 143 7.40 7.79 -15.86
C GLN A 143 8.38 7.68 -14.70
N GLU A 144 9.60 8.17 -14.81
CA GLU A 144 10.49 8.28 -13.65
C GLU A 144 10.27 9.62 -12.94
N ARG A 145 10.34 9.61 -11.61
CA ARG A 145 10.46 10.88 -10.89
C ARG A 145 11.85 11.44 -11.16
N ILE A 146 11.91 12.55 -11.88
CA ILE A 146 13.17 13.26 -12.11
C ILE A 146 13.63 13.84 -10.77
N PRO A 147 14.87 13.53 -10.32
CA PRO A 147 15.45 14.16 -9.13
C PRO A 147 15.37 15.68 -9.24
N PHE A 148 15.04 16.36 -8.14
CA PHE A 148 14.83 17.81 -8.14
C PHE A 148 16.04 18.58 -8.71
N GLU A 149 17.25 18.09 -8.43
CA GLU A 149 18.53 18.65 -8.91
C GLU A 149 18.68 18.62 -10.44
N LYS A 150 17.98 17.68 -11.11
CA LYS A 150 17.98 17.53 -12.57
C LYS A 150 16.88 18.34 -13.25
N LEU A 151 15.98 18.96 -12.48
CA LEU A 151 14.94 19.80 -13.07
C LEU A 151 15.55 21.09 -13.63
N PRO A 152 15.05 21.60 -14.77
CA PRO A 152 15.50 22.88 -15.29
C PRO A 152 15.17 23.99 -14.30
N LYS A 153 16.12 24.91 -14.08
CA LYS A 153 15.93 26.08 -13.20
C LYS A 153 14.82 27.03 -13.68
N ARG A 154 14.49 26.97 -14.97
CA ARG A 154 13.49 27.81 -15.62
C ARG A 154 12.65 26.96 -16.57
N LEU A 155 11.34 26.90 -16.33
CA LEU A 155 10.38 26.27 -17.22
C LEU A 155 9.87 27.34 -18.21
N ILE A 156 9.96 27.08 -19.51
CA ILE A 156 9.37 27.93 -20.55
C ILE A 156 8.17 27.16 -21.09
N VAL A 157 6.96 27.68 -20.85
CA VAL A 157 5.72 27.11 -21.36
C VAL A 157 5.37 27.86 -22.63
N HIS A 158 5.30 27.15 -23.76
CA HIS A 158 4.69 27.67 -24.97
C HIS A 158 3.21 27.29 -24.90
N ASP A 159 2.32 28.27 -24.71
CA ASP A 159 0.88 28.04 -24.92
C ASP A 159 0.64 27.80 -26.42
N PRO A 160 -0.12 26.75 -26.78
CA PRO A 160 -0.43 26.41 -28.17
C PRO A 160 -1.46 27.36 -28.82
#